data_AF-A0A5C0C780-F1
#
_entry.id   AF-A0A5C0C780-F1
#
_cell.length_a   1.000
_cell.length_b   1.000
_cell.length_c   1.000
_cell.angle_alpha   90.00
_cell.angle_beta   90.00
_cell.angle_gamma   90.00
#
_symmetry.space_group_name_H-M   'P 1'
#
loop_
_entity.id
_entity.type
_entity.pdbx_description
1 polymer ?
#
loop_
_entity_poly.entity_id
_entity_poly.type
_entity_poly.pdbx_seq_one_letter_code
_entity_poly.pdbx_strand_id
1 'polypeptide(L)'
;TAFMGYVLPWGQMSFWGATVITNLLSAIPYIGTTLVEWIWGGFSVDKATLTRFFAFHFILPFIIAALAIVHLLFLHETGSNNPTG
;
A
#
# COMPACT_ATOMS: atom_id res chain seq x y z
N THR A 1 2.88 2.78 1.01
CA THR A 1 4.28 2.79 1.50
C THR A 1 4.38 2.58 2.99
N ALA A 2 3.87 3.48 3.83
CA ALA A 2 4.01 3.41 5.29
C ALA A 2 3.47 2.11 5.92
N PHE A 3 2.25 1.70 5.57
CA PHE A 3 1.66 0.45 6.09
C PHE A 3 2.55 -0.78 5.82
N MET A 4 2.96 -1.02 4.57
CA MET A 4 3.85 -2.16 4.27
C MET A 4 5.20 -2.04 4.98
N GLY A 5 5.73 -0.82 5.16
CA GLY A 5 6.95 -0.59 5.94
C GLY A 5 6.78 -0.95 7.41
N TYR A 6 5.62 -0.65 7.99
CA TYR A 6 5.26 -1.04 9.35
C TYR A 6 5.17 -2.56 9.54
N VAL A 7 4.90 -3.32 8.47
CA VAL A 7 4.84 -4.79 8.53
C VAL A 7 6.25 -5.42 8.58
N LEU A 8 7.27 -4.75 8.03
CA LEU A 8 8.61 -5.34 7.83
C LEU A 8 9.35 -5.78 9.11
N PRO A 9 9.24 -5.08 10.26
CA PRO A 9 9.87 -5.52 11.52
C PRO A 9 9.30 -6.84 12.07
N TRP A 10 8.17 -7.30 11.55
CA TRP A 10 7.54 -8.59 11.90
C TRP A 10 7.23 -8.78 13.40
N GLY A 11 6.89 -7.69 14.10
CA GLY A 11 6.40 -7.74 15.48
C GLY A 11 4.92 -8.15 15.59
N GLN A 12 4.42 -8.32 16.81
CA GLN A 12 3.01 -8.67 17.08
C GLN A 12 2.02 -7.71 16.40
N MET A 13 2.22 -6.40 16.56
CA MET A 13 1.34 -5.40 15.96
C MET A 13 1.49 -5.34 14.43
N SER A 14 2.69 -5.59 13.90
CA SER A 14 2.92 -5.72 12.45
C SER A 14 2.14 -6.89 11.86
N PHE A 15 2.19 -8.06 12.51
CA PHE A 15 1.51 -9.27 12.08
C PHE A 15 -0.02 -9.10 12.13
N TRP A 16 -0.57 -8.71 13.29
CA TRP A 16 -2.02 -8.53 13.43
C TRP A 16 -2.55 -7.36 12.60
N GLY A 17 -1.76 -6.28 12.48
CA GLY A 17 -2.09 -5.17 11.60
C GLY A 17 -2.17 -5.59 10.13
N ALA A 18 -1.23 -6.42 9.66
CA ALA A 18 -1.29 -6.99 8.32
C ALA A 18 -2.54 -7.84 8.11
N THR A 19 -2.87 -8.71 9.06
CA THR A 19 -4.06 -9.57 9.02
C THR A 19 -5.34 -8.74 8.95
N VAL A 20 -5.52 -7.74 9.82
CA VAL A 20 -6.74 -6.93 9.86
C VAL A 20 -6.90 -6.09 8.60
N ILE A 21 -5.85 -5.38 8.17
CA ILE A 21 -5.95 -4.43 7.04
C ILE A 21 -6.19 -5.17 5.72
N THR A 22 -5.50 -6.28 5.48
CA THR A 22 -5.70 -7.04 4.23
C THR A 22 -7.05 -7.74 4.19
N ASN A 23 -7.58 -8.19 5.34
CA ASN A 23 -8.93 -8.77 5.41
C ASN A 23 -10.05 -7.78 5.08
N LEU A 24 -9.81 -6.46 5.05
CA LEU A 24 -10.82 -5.50 4.57
C LEU A 24 -11.27 -5.82 3.13
N LEU A 25 -10.42 -6.44 2.32
CA LEU A 25 -10.76 -6.87 0.95
C LEU A 25 -11.76 -8.03 0.90
N SER A 26 -11.87 -8.82 1.97
CA SER A 26 -12.86 -9.91 2.05
C SER A 26 -14.31 -9.40 1.96
N ALA A 27 -14.54 -8.12 2.26
CA ALA A 27 -15.85 -7.48 2.18
C ALA A 27 -16.32 -7.24 0.74
N ILE A 28 -15.46 -7.43 -0.27
CA ILE A 28 -15.84 -7.29 -1.68
C ILE A 28 -16.65 -8.52 -2.11
N PRO A 29 -17.91 -8.35 -2.58
CA PRO A 29 -18.75 -9.47 -2.99
C PRO A 29 -18.11 -10.32 -4.10
N TYR A 30 -18.34 -11.62 -4.04
CA TYR A 30 -17.91 -12.64 -5.02
C TYR A 30 -16.40 -12.90 -5.12
N ILE A 31 -15.55 -11.88 -4.99
CA ILE A 31 -14.11 -11.98 -5.23
C ILE A 31 -13.24 -11.70 -3.99
N GLY A 32 -13.84 -11.26 -2.88
CA GLY A 32 -13.10 -10.76 -1.72
C GLY A 32 -12.14 -11.79 -1.10
N THR A 33 -12.58 -13.03 -0.89
CA THR A 33 -11.72 -14.09 -0.33
C THR A 33 -10.54 -14.40 -1.26
N THR A 34 -10.80 -14.49 -2.56
CA THR A 34 -9.75 -14.69 -3.58
C THR A 34 -8.73 -13.56 -3.58
N LEU A 35 -9.15 -12.30 -3.42
CA LEU A 35 -8.23 -11.16 -3.32
C LEU A 35 -7.35 -11.24 -2.07
N VAL A 36 -7.91 -11.63 -0.93
CA VAL A 36 -7.15 -11.78 0.33
C VAL A 36 -6.08 -12.86 0.19
N GLU A 37 -6.44 -14.05 -0.26
CA GLU A 37 -5.51 -15.17 -0.48
C GLU A 37 -4.46 -14.82 -1.54
N TRP A 38 -4.86 -14.10 -2.61
CA TRP A 38 -3.95 -13.61 -3.62
C TRP A 38 -2.94 -12.60 -3.08
N ILE A 39 -3.31 -11.74 -2.13
CA ILE A 39 -2.35 -10.81 -1.49
C ILE A 39 -1.41 -11.58 -0.56
N TRP A 40 -1.94 -12.50 0.25
CA TRP A 40 -1.12 -13.26 1.20
C TRP A 40 -0.16 -14.21 0.51
N GLY A 41 -0.54 -14.76 -0.64
CA GLY A 41 0.19 -15.85 -1.29
C GLY A 41 0.03 -17.17 -0.55
N GLY A 42 -1.11 -17.37 0.11
CA GLY A 42 -1.42 -18.51 0.98
C GLY A 42 -2.71 -18.28 1.77
N PHE A 43 -2.95 -19.12 2.79
CA PHE A 43 -4.18 -19.09 3.60
C PHE A 43 -4.14 -18.12 4.78
N SER A 44 -2.98 -17.56 5.10
CA SER A 44 -2.78 -16.58 6.16
C SER A 44 -1.60 -15.66 5.85
N VAL A 45 -1.47 -14.57 6.61
CA VAL A 45 -0.25 -13.76 6.60
C VAL A 45 0.94 -14.63 7.02
N ASP A 46 1.94 -14.72 6.14
CA ASP A 46 3.16 -15.51 6.37
C ASP A 46 4.36 -14.93 5.58
N LYS A 47 5.48 -15.63 5.52
CA LYS A 47 6.71 -15.25 4.81
C LYS A 47 6.46 -14.82 3.37
N ALA A 48 5.57 -15.50 2.64
CA ALA A 48 5.22 -15.12 1.28
C ALA A 48 4.64 -13.70 1.22
N THR A 49 3.78 -13.34 2.18
CA THR A 49 3.23 -11.99 2.34
C THR A 49 4.33 -10.98 2.64
N LEU A 50 5.20 -11.28 3.61
CA LEU A 50 6.30 -10.39 4.01
C LEU A 50 7.24 -10.06 2.85
N THR A 51 7.66 -11.07 2.08
CA THR A 51 8.55 -10.88 0.93
C THR A 51 7.91 -10.01 -0.14
N ARG A 52 6.61 -10.18 -0.41
CA ARG A 52 5.89 -9.34 -1.39
C ARG A 52 5.73 -7.91 -0.87
N PHE A 53 5.41 -7.76 0.41
CA PHE A 53 5.30 -6.44 1.04
C PHE A 53 6.62 -5.68 1.05
N PHE A 54 7.75 -6.37 1.22
CA PHE A 54 9.07 -5.77 1.04
C PHE A 54 9.27 -5.22 -0.38
N ALA A 55 8.98 -6.04 -1.41
CA ALA A 55 9.10 -5.61 -2.81
C ALA A 55 8.20 -4.40 -3.12
N PHE A 56 6.95 -4.42 -2.67
CA PHE A 56 6.03 -3.28 -2.85
C PHE A 56 6.46 -2.05 -2.05
N HIS A 57 6.90 -2.22 -0.80
CA HIS A 57 7.41 -1.11 0.02
C HIS A 57 8.63 -0.46 -0.62
N PHE A 58 9.49 -1.24 -1.28
CA PHE A 58 10.67 -0.74 -1.96
C PHE A 58 10.33 0.06 -3.22
N ILE A 59 9.42 -0.43 -4.08
CA ILE A 59 9.12 0.23 -5.37
C ILE A 59 8.20 1.46 -5.23
N LEU A 60 7.25 1.45 -4.29
CA LEU A 60 6.25 2.52 -4.17
C LEU A 60 6.81 3.92 -3.89
N PRO A 61 7.88 4.13 -3.10
CA PRO A 61 8.54 5.43 -2.98
C PRO A 61 8.97 6.02 -4.32
N PHE A 62 9.48 5.20 -5.24
CA PHE A 62 9.89 5.66 -6.57
C PHE A 62 8.70 6.01 -7.45
N ILE A 63 7.61 5.23 -7.35
CA ILE A 63 6.35 5.57 -8.01
C ILE A 63 5.79 6.90 -7.47
N ILE A 64 5.84 7.11 -6.15
CA ILE A 64 5.42 8.38 -5.52
C ILE A 64 6.30 9.53 -5.99
N ALA A 65 7.62 9.35 -6.11
CA ALA A 65 8.51 10.38 -6.64
C ALA A 65 8.14 10.75 -8.09
N ALA A 66 7.84 9.76 -8.94
CA ALA A 66 7.37 10.02 -10.31
C ALA A 66 6.03 10.76 -10.33
N LEU A 67 5.07 10.36 -9.47
CA LEU A 67 3.79 11.06 -9.33
C LEU A 67 3.95 12.47 -8.78
N ALA A 68 4.93 12.71 -7.89
CA ALA A 68 5.24 14.05 -7.40
C ALA A 68 5.78 14.95 -8.52
N ILE A 69 6.59 14.41 -9.44
CA ILE A 69 7.03 15.15 -10.63
C ILE A 69 5.83 15.53 -11.50
N VAL A 70 4.92 14.58 -11.77
CA VAL A 70 3.68 14.87 -12.54
C VAL A 70 2.81 15.91 -11.82
N HIS A 71 2.69 15.81 -10.49
CA HIS A 71 1.97 16.79 -9.69
C HIS A 71 2.59 18.19 -9.80
N LEU A 72 3.91 18.30 -9.71
CA LEU A 72 4.64 19.56 -9.84
C LEU A 72 4.57 20.12 -11.27
N LEU A 73 4.51 19.27 -12.29
CA LEU A 73 4.29 19.69 -13.67
C LEU A 73 2.95 20.42 -13.80
N PHE A 74 1.86 19.81 -13.32
CA PHE A 74 0.54 20.45 -13.39
C PHE A 74 0.46 21.71 -12.50
N LEU A 75 1.10 21.70 -11.32
CA LEU A 75 1.22 22.90 -10.50
C LEU A 75 1.95 24.03 -11.25
N HIS A 76 3.00 23.68 -12.00
CA HIS A 76 3.76 24.65 -12.78
C HIS A 76 2.95 25.20 -13.98
N GLU A 77 2.10 24.37 -14.60
CA GLU A 77 1.23 24.79 -15.71
C GLU A 77 0.12 25.75 -15.26
N THR A 78 -0.54 25.48 -14.13
CA THR A 78 -1.67 26.31 -13.66
C THR A 78 -1.26 27.40 -12.68
N GLY A 79 -0.06 27.31 -12.09
CA GLY A 79 0.36 28.12 -10.96
C GLY A 79 -0.30 27.70 -9.64
N SER A 80 0.26 28.19 -8.53
CA SER A 80 -0.35 28.04 -7.21
C SER A 80 -1.59 28.92 -7.08
N ASN A 81 -2.64 28.39 -6.44
CA ASN A 81 -3.75 29.22 -5.97
C ASN A 81 -3.29 30.14 -4.81
N ASN A 82 -4.08 31.17 -4.53
CA ASN A 82 -3.86 32.09 -3.42
C ASN A 82 -5.15 32.26 -2.58
N PRO A 83 -5.08 32.83 -1.37
CA PRO A 83 -6.24 32.94 -0.47
C PRO A 83 -7.41 33.76 -1.01
N THR A 84 -7.21 34.63 -2.01
CA THR A 84 -8.26 35.45 -2.62
C THR A 84 -8.87 34.83 -3.88
N GLY A 85 -8.40 33.65 -4.28
CA GLY A 85 -8.76 32.97 -5.54
C GLY A 85 -7.95 33.44 -6.73
#